data_AF-A0A6P1ZF98-F1
#
_entry.id   AF-A0A6P1ZF98-F1
#
_cell.length_a   1.000
_cell.length_b   1.000
_cell.length_c   1.000
_cell.angle_alpha   90.00
_cell.angle_beta   90.00
_cell.angle_gamma   90.00
#
_symmetry.space_group_name_H-M   'P 1'
#
loop_
_entity.id
_entity.type
_entity.pdbx_description
1 polymer ?
#
loop_
_entity_poly.entity_id
_entity_poly.type
_entity_poly.pdbx_seq_one_letter_code
_entity_poly.pdbx_strand_id
1 'polypeptide(L)'
;MPRELCILHANCQGDPLLWLLQRHPGFAERYELRRYINFVREPIPAEELGRAAVFIHQQLGPQWNELASDALRQQLPLLAEAICMPNLLCKAYWPFWESKPGIDFSDFFINDLQDRGLNKAEVIHIALHTDISRYHDIPALAARSLEIERYKERDWDIKLTPRVEAGYTERQLFTTINHPGRELCLEIARGVLELLGLEPPTPELEAAMPDIEPELELPVHPQLAEILGLKWLEPDHRFRIYEHRLTYEEYVSHYLDCRSLGESGLIAYIRLRHGVPGRGVRTLD
;
A
#
# COMPACT_ATOMS: atom_id res chain seq x y z
N MET A 1 -22.10 30.10 -0.73
CA MET A 1 -22.50 29.48 0.57
C MET A 1 -21.25 28.93 1.23
N PRO A 2 -21.18 28.78 2.56
CA PRO A 2 -20.05 28.06 3.17
C PRO A 2 -20.00 26.63 2.65
N ARG A 3 -18.79 26.11 2.41
CA ARG A 3 -18.60 24.72 1.97
C ARG A 3 -18.90 23.76 3.10
N GLU A 4 -19.43 22.60 2.76
CA GLU A 4 -19.73 21.53 3.72
C GLU A 4 -18.43 20.81 4.11
N LEU A 5 -18.29 20.38 5.37
CA LEU A 5 -17.08 19.68 5.79
C LEU A 5 -17.11 18.23 5.29
N CYS A 6 -16.07 17.81 4.59
CA CYS A 6 -15.76 16.42 4.26
C CYS A 6 -14.49 15.99 5.02
N ILE A 7 -14.59 14.93 5.81
CA ILE A 7 -13.47 14.34 6.53
C ILE A 7 -12.98 13.09 5.77
N LEU A 8 -11.68 13.01 5.52
CA LEU A 8 -11.00 11.82 5.00
C LEU A 8 -10.12 11.21 6.09
N HIS A 9 -10.51 10.04 6.60
CA HIS A 9 -9.75 9.27 7.60
C HIS A 9 -9.17 7.99 7.00
N ALA A 10 -7.93 8.07 6.52
CA ALA A 10 -7.30 7.00 5.74
C ALA A 10 -5.79 6.95 5.95
N ASN A 11 -5.16 5.83 5.57
CA ASN A 11 -3.70 5.69 5.52
C ASN A 11 -3.12 6.40 4.27
N CYS A 12 -1.93 5.98 3.84
CA CYS A 12 -1.31 6.44 2.59
C CYS A 12 -2.19 6.21 1.34
N GLN A 13 -3.12 5.25 1.36
CA GLN A 13 -4.05 5.01 0.24
C GLN A 13 -5.07 6.16 0.07
N GLY A 14 -5.23 7.02 1.07
CA GLY A 14 -6.03 8.23 0.95
C GLY A 14 -5.34 9.35 0.17
N ASP A 15 -4.02 9.28 -0.09
CA ASP A 15 -3.27 10.37 -0.72
C ASP A 15 -3.70 10.68 -2.17
N PRO A 16 -3.85 9.68 -3.06
CA PRO A 16 -4.35 9.94 -4.42
C PRO A 16 -5.77 10.49 -4.42
N LEU A 17 -6.63 9.97 -3.53
CA LEU A 17 -8.01 10.44 -3.40
C LEU A 17 -8.05 11.90 -2.91
N LEU A 18 -7.29 12.24 -1.87
CA LEU A 18 -7.15 13.62 -1.39
C LEU A 18 -6.74 14.56 -2.54
N TRP A 19 -5.70 14.16 -3.29
CA TRP A 19 -5.19 14.95 -4.40
C TRP A 19 -6.26 15.21 -5.46
N LEU A 20 -7.02 14.17 -5.82
CA LEU A 20 -8.06 14.23 -6.85
C LEU A 20 -9.27 15.05 -6.39
N LEU A 21 -9.80 14.80 -5.19
CA LEU A 21 -10.97 15.51 -4.66
C LEU A 21 -10.71 17.02 -4.52
N GLN A 22 -9.50 17.42 -4.10
CA GLN A 22 -9.12 18.84 -4.02
C GLN A 22 -9.11 19.56 -5.37
N ARG A 23 -8.98 18.81 -6.48
CA ARG A 23 -8.88 19.33 -7.85
C ARG A 23 -10.14 19.08 -8.68
N HIS A 24 -11.06 18.27 -8.18
CA HIS A 24 -12.32 18.02 -8.84
C HIS A 24 -13.26 19.23 -8.65
N PRO A 25 -13.70 19.90 -9.73
CA PRO A 25 -14.42 21.18 -9.62
C PRO A 25 -15.72 21.07 -8.82
N GLY A 26 -16.54 20.04 -9.11
CA GLY A 26 -17.80 19.83 -8.38
C GLY A 26 -17.59 19.47 -6.90
N PHE A 27 -16.46 18.85 -6.56
CA PHE A 27 -16.15 18.56 -5.16
C PHE A 27 -15.63 19.81 -4.44
N ALA A 28 -14.67 20.52 -5.04
CA ALA A 28 -14.02 21.69 -4.45
C ALA A 28 -14.99 22.87 -4.25
N GLU A 29 -16.02 22.97 -5.10
CA GLU A 29 -17.10 23.97 -4.96
C GLU A 29 -17.99 23.68 -3.74
N ARG A 30 -18.30 22.40 -3.48
CA ARG A 30 -19.25 21.98 -2.43
C ARG A 30 -18.59 21.74 -1.07
N TYR A 31 -17.40 21.14 -1.05
CA TYR A 31 -16.80 20.60 0.16
C TYR A 31 -15.48 21.28 0.55
N GLU A 32 -15.29 21.44 1.86
CA GLU A 32 -13.98 21.65 2.48
C GLU A 32 -13.44 20.30 2.96
N LEU A 33 -12.30 19.87 2.42
CA LEU A 33 -11.70 18.58 2.74
C LEU A 33 -10.67 18.69 3.87
N ARG A 34 -10.84 17.89 4.93
CA ARG A 34 -9.87 17.72 6.01
C ARG A 34 -9.43 16.26 6.09
N ARG A 35 -8.12 16.03 6.11
CA ARG A 35 -7.54 14.68 6.22
C ARG A 35 -7.03 14.44 7.63
N TYR A 36 -7.28 13.23 8.12
CA TYR A 36 -6.68 12.66 9.33
C TYR A 36 -6.07 11.29 9.00
N ILE A 37 -4.85 11.03 9.46
CA ILE A 37 -4.05 9.86 9.10
C ILE A 37 -4.27 8.76 10.13
N ASN A 38 -4.90 7.66 9.72
CA ASN A 38 -5.28 6.60 10.65
C ASN A 38 -4.07 5.84 11.25
N PHE A 39 -3.02 5.54 10.48
CA PHE A 39 -1.94 4.65 10.96
C PHE A 39 -1.06 5.28 12.04
N VAL A 40 -1.01 6.61 12.12
CA VAL A 40 -0.37 7.34 13.23
C VAL A 40 -1.33 7.61 14.40
N ARG A 41 -2.55 7.04 14.34
CA ARG A 41 -3.64 7.27 15.29
C ARG A 41 -3.95 8.75 15.47
N GLU A 42 -3.98 9.50 14.36
CA GLU A 42 -4.30 10.92 14.40
C GLU A 42 -5.75 11.12 14.90
N PRO A 43 -5.97 11.89 15.98
CA PRO A 43 -7.31 12.10 16.50
C PRO A 43 -8.11 13.05 15.60
N ILE A 44 -9.39 12.70 15.39
CA ILE A 44 -10.36 13.59 14.72
C ILE A 44 -11.06 14.44 15.79
N PRO A 45 -11.03 15.78 15.71
CA PRO A 45 -11.75 16.64 16.64
C PRO A 45 -13.25 16.34 16.64
N ALA A 46 -13.84 16.12 17.83
CA ALA A 46 -15.26 15.81 17.97
C ALA A 46 -16.17 16.91 17.40
N GLU A 47 -15.75 18.18 17.48
CA GLU A 47 -16.46 19.30 16.87
C GLU A 47 -16.51 19.20 15.33
N GLU A 48 -15.42 18.77 14.70
CA GLU A 48 -15.39 18.57 13.26
C GLU A 48 -16.23 17.37 12.85
N LEU A 49 -16.09 16.25 13.57
CA LEU A 49 -16.86 15.05 13.30
C LEU A 49 -18.37 15.30 13.47
N GLY A 50 -18.76 16.03 14.51
CA GLY A 50 -20.15 16.40 14.80
C GLY A 50 -20.76 17.44 13.86
N ARG A 51 -20.00 18.00 12.92
CA ARG A 51 -20.50 18.91 11.85
C ARG A 51 -20.17 18.42 10.44
N ALA A 52 -19.53 17.27 10.30
CA ALA A 52 -19.17 16.72 9.00
C ALA A 52 -20.43 16.38 8.20
N ALA A 53 -20.49 16.81 6.94
CA ALA A 53 -21.51 16.37 6.01
C ALA A 53 -21.14 15.04 5.36
N VAL A 54 -19.82 14.79 5.21
CA VAL A 54 -19.29 13.57 4.60
C VAL A 54 -18.12 13.06 5.45
N PHE A 55 -18.09 11.75 5.69
CA PHE A 55 -17.00 11.03 6.33
C PHE A 55 -16.53 9.88 5.46
N ILE A 56 -15.45 10.09 4.72
CA ILE A 56 -14.76 9.07 3.93
C ILE A 56 -13.73 8.40 4.83
N HIS A 57 -13.81 7.09 5.01
CA HIS A 57 -12.92 6.39 5.93
C HIS A 57 -12.54 4.99 5.47
N GLN A 58 -11.48 4.44 6.03
CA GLN A 58 -11.19 3.00 5.96
C GLN A 58 -11.81 2.28 7.17
N GLN A 59 -12.20 1.02 7.00
CA GLN A 59 -12.75 0.22 8.11
C GLN A 59 -11.66 -0.07 9.16
N LEU A 60 -11.91 0.35 10.40
CA LEU A 60 -11.04 0.15 11.56
C LEU A 60 -11.81 -0.58 12.67
N GLY A 61 -11.29 -1.72 13.09
CA GLY A 61 -11.92 -2.57 14.12
C GLY A 61 -11.76 -2.03 15.55
N PRO A 62 -12.33 -2.75 16.55
CA PRO A 62 -12.37 -2.31 17.95
C PRO A 62 -10.99 -2.04 18.59
N GLN A 63 -9.91 -2.65 18.09
CA GLN A 63 -8.54 -2.42 18.56
C GLN A 63 -8.02 -0.98 18.36
N TRP A 64 -8.77 -0.18 17.61
CA TRP A 64 -8.53 1.24 17.38
C TRP A 64 -9.22 2.15 18.41
N ASN A 65 -9.96 1.59 19.39
CA ASN A 65 -10.63 2.32 20.47
C ASN A 65 -11.52 3.46 19.95
N GLU A 66 -11.29 4.70 20.37
CA GLU A 66 -12.01 5.90 19.92
C GLU A 66 -11.92 6.17 18.41
N LEU A 67 -10.92 5.58 17.73
CA LEU A 67 -10.75 5.66 16.27
C LEU A 67 -11.40 4.50 15.53
N ALA A 68 -12.04 3.55 16.23
CA ALA A 68 -12.79 2.48 15.57
C ALA A 68 -13.94 3.07 14.74
N SER A 69 -14.21 2.49 13.56
CA SER A 69 -15.20 3.05 12.62
C SER A 69 -16.58 3.19 13.23
N ASP A 70 -17.02 2.24 14.04
CA ASP A 70 -18.32 2.31 14.73
C ASP A 70 -18.37 3.46 15.75
N ALA A 71 -17.28 3.71 16.47
CA ALA A 71 -17.19 4.78 17.47
C ALA A 71 -17.19 6.18 16.80
N LEU A 72 -16.52 6.31 15.65
CA LEU A 72 -16.50 7.54 14.88
C LEU A 72 -17.87 7.81 14.22
N ARG A 73 -18.48 6.78 13.61
CA ARG A 73 -19.79 6.90 12.96
C ARG A 73 -20.91 7.33 13.92
N GLN A 74 -20.85 6.92 15.19
CA GLN A 74 -21.82 7.33 16.22
C GLN A 74 -21.79 8.83 16.54
N GLN A 75 -20.69 9.53 16.21
CA GLN A 75 -20.53 10.95 16.47
C GLN A 75 -20.97 11.82 15.28
N LEU A 76 -21.28 11.20 14.13
CA LEU A 76 -21.69 11.91 12.93
C LEU A 76 -23.12 12.47 13.07
N PRO A 77 -23.42 13.60 12.41
CA PRO A 77 -24.79 14.06 12.22
C PRO A 77 -25.67 12.98 11.56
N LEU A 78 -26.96 12.96 11.90
CA LEU A 78 -27.94 12.01 11.34
C LEU A 78 -28.01 12.02 9.80
N LEU A 79 -27.76 13.17 9.18
CA LEU A 79 -27.80 13.37 7.74
C LEU A 79 -26.40 13.29 7.08
N ALA A 80 -25.36 13.01 7.85
CA ALA A 80 -24.02 12.88 7.30
C ALA A 80 -23.91 11.58 6.49
N GLU A 81 -23.21 11.67 5.37
CA GLU A 81 -22.87 10.51 4.55
C GLU A 81 -21.57 9.89 5.04
N ALA A 82 -21.56 8.59 5.32
CA ALA A 82 -20.35 7.86 5.68
C ALA A 82 -19.99 6.88 4.56
N ILE A 83 -18.82 7.05 3.95
CA ILE A 83 -18.32 6.23 2.85
C ILE A 83 -17.11 5.44 3.32
N CYS A 84 -17.23 4.13 3.39
CA CYS A 84 -16.12 3.23 3.66
C CYS A 84 -15.35 2.90 2.38
N MET A 85 -14.20 3.54 2.20
CA MET A 85 -13.29 3.22 1.10
C MET A 85 -12.44 1.97 1.39
N PRO A 86 -11.94 1.27 0.34
CA PRO A 86 -11.06 0.14 0.49
C PRO A 86 -9.77 0.47 1.26
N ASN A 87 -9.29 -0.52 2.01
CA ASN A 87 -7.94 -0.53 2.59
C ASN A 87 -7.22 -1.77 2.07
N LEU A 88 -6.71 -1.70 0.85
CA LEU A 88 -6.26 -2.87 0.10
C LEU A 88 -4.91 -3.40 0.60
N LEU A 89 -4.76 -4.72 0.60
CA LEU A 89 -3.49 -5.40 0.87
C LEU A 89 -3.35 -6.61 -0.06
N CYS A 90 -2.19 -6.79 -0.69
CA CYS A 90 -1.96 -7.88 -1.64
C CYS A 90 -0.73 -8.71 -1.27
N LYS A 91 -0.92 -9.82 -0.54
CA LYS A 91 0.15 -10.79 -0.29
C LYS A 91 0.39 -11.76 -1.44
N ALA A 92 -0.43 -11.75 -2.49
CA ALA A 92 -0.25 -12.65 -3.62
C ALA A 92 1.13 -12.44 -4.30
N TYR A 93 1.62 -11.20 -4.36
CA TYR A 93 2.97 -10.89 -4.87
C TYR A 93 4.08 -11.09 -3.83
N TRP A 94 3.74 -11.06 -2.54
CA TRP A 94 4.72 -11.19 -1.44
C TRP A 94 4.20 -12.20 -0.40
N PRO A 95 4.11 -13.50 -0.76
CA PRO A 95 3.47 -14.52 0.07
C PRO A 95 4.18 -14.71 1.42
N PHE A 96 5.47 -14.40 1.47
CA PHE A 96 6.32 -14.51 2.66
C PHE A 96 6.32 -13.27 3.55
N TRP A 97 5.62 -12.20 3.15
CA TRP A 97 5.54 -10.99 3.96
C TRP A 97 4.83 -11.26 5.29
N GLU A 98 5.35 -10.67 6.36
CA GLU A 98 4.72 -10.66 7.69
C GLU A 98 4.78 -9.27 8.33
N SER A 99 3.77 -8.94 9.14
CA SER A 99 3.70 -7.66 9.86
C SER A 99 4.47 -7.68 11.18
N LYS A 100 5.40 -8.63 11.38
CA LYS A 100 6.16 -8.72 12.63
C LYS A 100 7.12 -7.53 12.75
N PRO A 101 7.24 -6.90 13.93
CA PRO A 101 8.26 -5.87 14.16
C PRO A 101 9.67 -6.46 13.97
N GLY A 102 10.59 -5.65 13.45
CA GLY A 102 12.01 -6.01 13.37
C GLY A 102 12.71 -5.39 12.17
N ILE A 103 12.12 -5.51 10.98
CA ILE A 103 12.64 -4.94 9.74
C ILE A 103 11.48 -4.56 8.81
N ASP A 104 11.63 -3.46 8.08
CA ASP A 104 10.69 -3.06 7.04
C ASP A 104 10.52 -4.18 6.00
N PHE A 105 9.28 -4.42 5.59
CA PHE A 105 8.93 -5.48 4.63
C PHE A 105 9.44 -6.87 5.02
N SER A 106 9.36 -7.21 6.32
CA SER A 106 9.79 -8.49 6.87
C SER A 106 9.29 -9.69 6.06
N ASP A 107 10.21 -10.61 5.78
CA ASP A 107 9.99 -11.86 5.03
C ASP A 107 10.27 -13.06 5.94
N PHE A 108 9.24 -13.83 6.29
CA PHE A 108 9.39 -14.92 7.25
C PHE A 108 10.26 -16.08 6.73
N PHE A 109 10.33 -16.27 5.41
CA PHE A 109 11.10 -17.35 4.81
C PHE A 109 12.59 -17.02 4.86
N ILE A 110 12.96 -15.79 4.47
CA ILE A 110 14.33 -15.30 4.58
C ILE A 110 14.78 -15.22 6.05
N ASN A 111 13.90 -14.77 6.94
CA ASN A 111 14.17 -14.70 8.37
C ASN A 111 14.46 -16.09 8.98
N ASP A 112 13.63 -17.09 8.68
CA ASP A 112 13.82 -18.47 9.17
C ASP A 112 15.18 -19.04 8.76
N LEU A 113 15.58 -18.84 7.50
CA LEU A 113 16.87 -19.33 7.01
C LEU A 113 18.05 -18.68 7.77
N GLN A 114 18.01 -17.38 8.01
CA GLN A 114 19.03 -16.71 8.82
C GLN A 114 19.01 -17.15 10.29
N ASP A 115 17.83 -17.34 10.89
CA ASP A 115 17.69 -17.75 12.30
C ASP A 115 18.20 -19.17 12.54
N ARG A 116 18.22 -19.99 11.51
CA ARG A 116 18.85 -21.33 11.50
C ARG A 116 20.38 -21.28 11.35
N GLY A 117 20.97 -20.08 11.30
CA GLY A 117 22.41 -19.86 11.25
C GLY A 117 23.03 -19.99 9.86
N LEU A 118 22.23 -19.99 8.79
CA LEU A 118 22.75 -19.99 7.43
C LEU A 118 23.41 -18.65 7.12
N ASN A 119 24.55 -18.72 6.43
CA ASN A 119 25.22 -17.51 5.97
C ASN A 119 24.50 -16.91 4.76
N LYS A 120 24.82 -15.65 4.46
CA LYS A 120 24.19 -14.89 3.37
C LYS A 120 24.15 -15.63 2.02
N ALA A 121 25.27 -16.26 1.62
CA ALA A 121 25.35 -16.94 0.33
C ALA A 121 24.43 -18.18 0.31
N GLU A 122 24.33 -18.90 1.42
CA GLU A 122 23.41 -20.05 1.57
C GLU A 122 21.95 -19.60 1.50
N VAL A 123 21.59 -18.50 2.18
CA VAL A 123 20.22 -17.97 2.17
C VAL A 123 19.82 -17.51 0.76
N ILE A 124 20.68 -16.75 0.07
CA ILE A 124 20.45 -16.32 -1.32
C ILE A 124 20.33 -17.55 -2.24
N HIS A 125 21.19 -18.55 -2.08
CA HIS A 125 21.14 -19.76 -2.88
C HIS A 125 19.80 -20.49 -2.71
N ILE A 126 19.34 -20.70 -1.46
CA ILE A 126 18.07 -21.36 -1.19
C ILE A 126 16.91 -20.53 -1.75
N ALA A 127 16.87 -19.23 -1.47
CA ALA A 127 15.77 -18.38 -1.91
C ALA A 127 15.66 -18.32 -3.44
N LEU A 128 16.75 -18.14 -4.17
CA LEU A 128 16.67 -17.95 -5.63
C LEU A 128 16.74 -19.24 -6.43
N HIS A 129 17.55 -20.21 -6.00
CA HIS A 129 17.95 -21.36 -6.83
C HIS A 129 17.36 -22.69 -6.39
N THR A 130 16.51 -22.70 -5.35
CA THR A 130 15.73 -23.88 -4.99
C THR A 130 14.25 -23.64 -5.23
N ASP A 131 13.52 -24.68 -5.61
CA ASP A 131 12.07 -24.62 -5.82
C ASP A 131 11.35 -24.29 -4.50
N ILE A 132 10.85 -23.06 -4.40
CA ILE A 132 10.18 -22.56 -3.19
C ILE A 132 8.88 -23.30 -2.87
N SER A 133 8.28 -23.96 -3.88
CA SER A 133 7.06 -24.76 -3.74
C SER A 133 7.28 -26.01 -2.90
N ARG A 134 8.54 -26.41 -2.67
CA ARG A 134 8.91 -27.51 -1.77
C ARG A 134 8.76 -27.15 -0.30
N TYR A 135 8.78 -25.86 0.02
CA TYR A 135 8.69 -25.36 1.40
C TYR A 135 7.30 -24.80 1.71
N HIS A 136 6.65 -24.19 0.72
CA HIS A 136 5.38 -23.49 0.91
C HIS A 136 4.40 -23.71 -0.25
N ASP A 137 3.13 -23.85 0.08
CA ASP A 137 2.04 -23.85 -0.91
C ASP A 137 1.74 -22.39 -1.33
N ILE A 138 2.48 -21.93 -2.34
CA ILE A 138 2.38 -20.56 -2.86
C ILE A 138 0.98 -20.24 -3.42
N PRO A 139 0.35 -21.12 -4.24
CA PRO A 139 -1.03 -20.89 -4.66
C PRO A 139 -2.01 -20.73 -3.49
N ALA A 140 -1.90 -21.55 -2.44
CA ALA A 140 -2.75 -21.41 -1.27
C ALA A 140 -2.51 -20.12 -0.49
N LEU A 141 -1.25 -19.66 -0.38
CA LEU A 141 -0.93 -18.36 0.24
C LEU A 141 -1.52 -17.19 -0.54
N ALA A 142 -1.42 -17.22 -1.87
CA ALA A 142 -2.02 -16.21 -2.75
C ALA A 142 -3.54 -16.22 -2.65
N ALA A 143 -4.18 -17.39 -2.74
CA ALA A 143 -5.63 -17.55 -2.63
C ALA A 143 -6.15 -17.02 -1.28
N ARG A 144 -5.46 -17.34 -0.17
CA ARG A 144 -5.80 -16.83 1.16
C ARG A 144 -5.71 -15.30 1.23
N SER A 145 -4.74 -14.69 0.56
CA SER A 145 -4.65 -13.24 0.49
C SER A 145 -5.89 -12.63 -0.16
N LEU A 146 -6.33 -13.18 -1.30
CA LEU A 146 -7.50 -12.69 -2.02
C LEU A 146 -8.79 -12.91 -1.22
N GLU A 147 -8.90 -14.04 -0.53
CA GLU A 147 -10.04 -14.35 0.34
C GLU A 147 -10.17 -13.35 1.51
N ILE A 148 -9.04 -12.96 2.12
CA ILE A 148 -9.02 -11.93 3.18
C ILE A 148 -9.54 -10.59 2.64
N GLU A 149 -9.11 -10.17 1.45
CA GLU A 149 -9.59 -8.94 0.84
C GLU A 149 -11.09 -9.01 0.51
N ARG A 150 -11.56 -10.15 0.00
CA ARG A 150 -12.99 -10.41 -0.23
C ARG A 150 -13.81 -10.35 1.06
N TYR A 151 -13.27 -10.85 2.17
CA TYR A 151 -13.93 -10.75 3.46
C TYR A 151 -14.02 -9.28 3.93
N LYS A 152 -12.93 -8.52 3.82
CA LYS A 152 -12.89 -7.08 4.17
C LYS A 152 -13.84 -6.25 3.32
N GLU A 153 -13.98 -6.57 2.04
CA GLU A 153 -14.85 -5.87 1.11
C GLU A 153 -16.31 -5.85 1.53
N ARG A 154 -16.76 -6.77 2.40
CA ARG A 154 -18.12 -6.75 2.95
C ARG A 154 -18.47 -5.43 3.63
N ASP A 155 -17.48 -4.76 4.22
CA ASP A 155 -17.65 -3.50 4.95
C ASP A 155 -17.43 -2.25 4.07
N TRP A 156 -16.95 -2.40 2.83
CA TRP A 156 -16.62 -1.28 1.94
C TRP A 156 -17.83 -0.86 1.10
N ASP A 157 -18.00 0.42 0.85
CA ASP A 157 -19.02 0.91 -0.09
C ASP A 157 -18.56 0.78 -1.55
N ILE A 158 -17.25 0.77 -1.78
CA ILE A 158 -16.64 0.64 -3.10
C ILE A 158 -16.03 -0.76 -3.26
N LYS A 159 -16.49 -1.50 -4.26
CA LYS A 159 -16.11 -2.91 -4.49
C LYS A 159 -15.03 -3.02 -5.57
N LEU A 160 -13.91 -3.67 -5.25
CA LEU A 160 -12.73 -3.81 -6.13
C LEU A 160 -12.16 -5.23 -6.19
N THR A 161 -12.54 -6.14 -5.28
CA THR A 161 -11.92 -7.47 -5.22
C THR A 161 -12.08 -8.28 -6.51
N PRO A 162 -13.21 -8.25 -7.25
CA PRO A 162 -13.30 -8.95 -8.54
C PRO A 162 -12.30 -8.44 -9.58
N ARG A 163 -11.99 -7.13 -9.54
CA ARG A 163 -11.03 -6.52 -10.46
C ARG A 163 -9.58 -6.86 -10.09
N VAL A 164 -9.29 -6.93 -8.79
CA VAL A 164 -7.99 -7.40 -8.30
C VAL A 164 -7.77 -8.85 -8.73
N GLU A 165 -8.74 -9.73 -8.48
CA GLU A 165 -8.67 -11.15 -8.82
C GLU A 165 -8.52 -11.39 -10.33
N ALA A 166 -9.21 -10.62 -11.16
CA ALA A 166 -9.10 -10.73 -12.62
C ALA A 166 -7.82 -10.11 -13.19
N GLY A 167 -7.17 -9.21 -12.45
CA GLY A 167 -6.07 -8.40 -12.99
C GLY A 167 -4.69 -8.71 -12.44
N TYR A 168 -4.56 -9.30 -11.24
CA TYR A 168 -3.28 -9.37 -10.54
C TYR A 168 -2.21 -10.21 -11.28
N THR A 169 -2.62 -11.23 -12.04
CA THR A 169 -1.73 -12.03 -12.89
C THR A 169 -1.39 -11.34 -14.21
N GLU A 170 -2.28 -10.47 -14.71
CA GLU A 170 -2.14 -9.84 -16.03
C GLU A 170 -1.25 -8.59 -15.99
N ARG A 171 -1.28 -7.85 -14.87
CA ARG A 171 -0.51 -6.61 -14.68
C ARG A 171 -0.20 -6.36 -13.21
N GLN A 172 0.81 -5.55 -12.94
CA GLN A 172 1.17 -5.16 -11.59
C GLN A 172 0.12 -4.18 -11.02
N LEU A 173 -0.76 -4.69 -10.16
CA LEU A 173 -1.80 -3.87 -9.51
C LEU A 173 -1.34 -3.19 -8.22
N PHE A 174 -0.18 -3.57 -7.69
CA PHE A 174 0.37 -3.10 -6.42
C PHE A 174 1.87 -2.87 -6.56
N THR A 175 2.36 -1.73 -6.06
CA THR A 175 3.80 -1.41 -6.03
C THR A 175 4.45 -1.94 -4.76
N THR A 176 3.73 -1.97 -3.64
CA THR A 176 4.13 -2.63 -2.38
C THR A 176 2.97 -3.44 -1.82
N ILE A 177 3.20 -4.17 -0.71
CA ILE A 177 2.19 -5.00 -0.04
C ILE A 177 0.86 -4.27 0.23
N ASN A 178 0.90 -2.96 0.45
CA ASN A 178 -0.23 -2.11 0.83
C ASN A 178 -0.37 -0.85 -0.04
N HIS A 179 0.38 -0.72 -1.15
CA HIS A 179 0.26 0.41 -2.08
C HIS A 179 -0.37 -0.06 -3.40
N PRO A 180 -1.71 0.08 -3.56
CA PRO A 180 -2.36 -0.15 -4.84
C PRO A 180 -1.87 0.84 -5.89
N GLY A 181 -1.74 0.39 -7.13
CA GLY A 181 -1.39 1.24 -8.26
C GLY A 181 -2.50 2.22 -8.62
N ARG A 182 -2.17 3.23 -9.43
CA ARG A 182 -3.10 4.29 -9.87
C ARG A 182 -4.42 3.77 -10.44
N GLU A 183 -4.45 2.66 -11.17
CA GLU A 183 -5.71 2.11 -11.70
C GLU A 183 -6.71 1.83 -10.57
N LEU A 184 -6.30 1.15 -9.52
CA LEU A 184 -7.19 0.86 -8.39
C LEU A 184 -7.55 2.14 -7.62
N CYS A 185 -6.59 3.06 -7.46
CA CYS A 185 -6.85 4.35 -6.82
C CYS A 185 -7.88 5.20 -7.60
N LEU A 186 -7.88 5.14 -8.93
CA LEU A 186 -8.83 5.86 -9.78
C LEU A 186 -10.25 5.28 -9.62
N GLU A 187 -10.37 3.96 -9.54
CA GLU A 187 -11.66 3.31 -9.28
C GLU A 187 -12.22 3.67 -7.90
N ILE A 188 -11.36 3.80 -6.87
CA ILE A 188 -11.77 4.35 -5.56
C ILE A 188 -12.29 5.78 -5.72
N ALA A 189 -11.55 6.65 -6.42
CA ALA A 189 -11.96 8.03 -6.61
C ALA A 189 -13.28 8.17 -7.37
N ARG A 190 -13.48 7.39 -8.44
CA ARG A 190 -14.74 7.34 -9.18
C ARG A 190 -15.89 6.88 -8.30
N GLY A 191 -15.70 5.81 -7.53
CA GLY A 191 -16.73 5.32 -6.59
C GLY A 191 -17.11 6.34 -5.52
N VAL A 192 -16.13 7.07 -4.97
CA VAL A 192 -16.41 8.18 -4.02
C VAL A 192 -17.23 9.28 -4.70
N LEU A 193 -16.83 9.73 -5.90
CA LEU A 193 -17.55 10.79 -6.61
C LEU A 193 -18.98 10.36 -6.97
N GLU A 194 -19.17 9.12 -7.41
CA GLU A 194 -20.48 8.54 -7.72
C GLU A 194 -21.40 8.53 -6.49
N LEU A 195 -20.90 8.07 -5.34
CA LEU A 195 -21.67 8.05 -4.08
C LEU A 195 -22.09 9.46 -3.64
N LEU A 196 -21.21 10.44 -3.84
CA LEU A 196 -21.49 11.85 -3.56
C LEU A 196 -22.39 12.54 -4.61
N GLY A 197 -22.83 11.81 -5.65
CA GLY A 197 -23.65 12.35 -6.74
C GLY A 197 -22.92 13.39 -7.59
N LEU A 198 -21.60 13.25 -7.72
CA LEU A 198 -20.75 14.14 -8.52
C LEU A 198 -20.38 13.47 -9.85
N GLU A 199 -20.09 14.31 -10.84
CA GLU A 199 -19.57 13.85 -12.13
C GLU A 199 -18.24 13.11 -11.96
N PRO A 200 -17.91 12.16 -12.86
CA PRO A 200 -16.62 11.50 -12.86
C PRO A 200 -15.49 12.50 -13.14
N PRO A 201 -14.24 12.18 -12.73
CA PRO A 201 -13.10 13.03 -13.01
C PRO A 201 -12.85 13.12 -14.52
N THR A 202 -12.36 14.27 -14.98
CA THR A 202 -12.02 14.41 -16.40
C THR A 202 -10.80 13.55 -16.74
N PRO A 203 -10.62 13.13 -18.02
CA PRO A 203 -9.45 12.35 -18.43
C PRO A 203 -8.12 12.99 -18.07
N GLU A 204 -8.02 14.32 -18.10
CA GLU A 204 -6.82 15.07 -17.73
C GLU A 204 -6.53 14.96 -16.23
N LEU A 205 -7.58 15.03 -15.39
CA LEU A 205 -7.45 14.88 -13.95
C LEU A 205 -7.06 13.45 -13.56
N GLU A 206 -7.65 12.45 -14.23
CA GLU A 206 -7.29 11.04 -14.05
C GLU A 206 -5.84 10.77 -14.44
N ALA A 207 -5.40 11.29 -15.59
CA ALA A 207 -4.03 11.11 -16.06
C ALA A 207 -3.00 11.76 -15.13
N ALA A 208 -3.36 12.86 -14.47
CA ALA A 208 -2.50 13.60 -13.57
C ALA A 208 -2.51 13.09 -12.11
N MET A 209 -3.40 12.15 -11.77
CA MET A 209 -3.45 11.61 -10.40
C MET A 209 -2.15 10.86 -10.06
N PRO A 210 -1.51 11.17 -8.91
CA PRO A 210 -0.25 10.55 -8.54
C PRO A 210 -0.43 9.09 -8.11
N ASP A 211 0.60 8.27 -8.34
CA ASP A 211 0.75 6.98 -7.66
C ASP A 211 1.08 7.18 -6.17
N ILE A 212 0.83 6.15 -5.36
CA ILE A 212 1.26 6.11 -3.95
C ILE A 212 2.75 5.76 -3.92
N GLU A 213 3.58 6.65 -3.38
CA GLU A 213 5.03 6.48 -3.27
C GLU A 213 5.65 5.90 -4.56
N PRO A 214 5.57 6.63 -5.69
CA PRO A 214 6.03 6.12 -6.98
C PRO A 214 7.50 5.71 -6.94
N GLU A 215 8.30 6.23 -6.02
CA GLU A 215 9.70 5.90 -5.82
C GLU A 215 9.92 4.49 -5.25
N LEU A 216 8.89 3.72 -4.88
CA LEU A 216 9.05 2.43 -4.23
C LEU A 216 8.24 1.31 -4.89
N GLU A 217 8.95 0.30 -5.40
CA GLU A 217 8.43 -0.96 -5.91
C GLU A 217 9.09 -2.11 -5.13
N LEU A 218 8.30 -2.81 -4.30
CA LEU A 218 8.80 -3.91 -3.48
C LEU A 218 9.12 -5.12 -4.38
N PRO A 219 10.35 -5.68 -4.33
CA PRO A 219 10.72 -6.76 -5.23
C PRO A 219 9.87 -8.01 -5.06
N VAL A 220 9.42 -8.57 -6.17
CA VAL A 220 8.64 -9.80 -6.24
C VAL A 220 9.57 -10.97 -6.53
N HIS A 221 9.37 -12.07 -5.80
CA HIS A 221 10.21 -13.26 -5.95
C HIS A 221 10.10 -13.83 -7.38
N PRO A 222 11.21 -14.08 -8.10
CA PRO A 222 11.19 -14.40 -9.53
C PRO A 222 10.41 -15.67 -9.87
N GLN A 223 10.47 -16.70 -9.03
CA GLN A 223 9.70 -17.95 -9.22
C GLN A 223 8.17 -17.74 -9.19
N LEU A 224 7.67 -16.62 -8.64
CA LEU A 224 6.22 -16.36 -8.61
C LEU A 224 5.63 -16.12 -10.01
N ALA A 225 6.44 -15.64 -10.96
CA ALA A 225 6.00 -15.46 -12.34
C ALA A 225 5.48 -16.78 -12.93
N GLU A 226 6.25 -17.86 -12.76
CA GLU A 226 5.87 -19.19 -13.22
C GLU A 226 4.79 -19.82 -12.35
N ILE A 227 4.96 -19.79 -11.01
CA ILE A 227 4.06 -20.49 -10.07
C ILE A 227 2.64 -19.92 -10.10
N LEU A 228 2.49 -18.59 -10.18
CA LEU A 228 1.19 -17.91 -10.15
C LEU A 228 0.74 -17.43 -11.54
N GLY A 229 1.58 -17.56 -12.58
CA GLY A 229 1.28 -17.06 -13.92
C GLY A 229 1.29 -15.54 -14.02
N LEU A 230 2.21 -14.85 -13.35
CA LEU A 230 2.33 -13.39 -13.42
C LEU A 230 2.97 -12.99 -14.77
N LYS A 231 2.16 -12.49 -15.70
CA LYS A 231 2.57 -12.16 -17.08
C LYS A 231 3.41 -10.90 -17.23
N TRP A 232 3.46 -10.08 -16.17
CA TRP A 232 4.17 -8.80 -16.16
C TRP A 232 5.54 -8.87 -15.50
N LEU A 233 5.86 -9.99 -14.84
CA LEU A 233 7.10 -10.17 -14.11
C LEU A 233 8.10 -10.97 -14.96
N GLU A 234 9.12 -10.28 -15.43
CA GLU A 234 10.21 -10.89 -16.19
C GLU A 234 11.33 -11.42 -15.27
N PRO A 235 12.10 -12.45 -15.68
CA PRO A 235 13.17 -13.02 -14.85
C PRO A 235 14.26 -12.03 -14.39
N ASP A 236 14.56 -11.02 -15.20
CA ASP A 236 15.57 -9.98 -14.94
C ASP A 236 14.95 -8.64 -14.51
N HIS A 237 13.68 -8.65 -14.10
CA HIS A 237 12.96 -7.45 -13.70
C HIS A 237 13.72 -6.69 -12.60
N ARG A 238 13.92 -5.39 -12.81
CA ARG A 238 14.57 -4.48 -11.85
C ARG A 238 13.55 -3.52 -11.25
N PHE A 239 13.34 -3.65 -9.96
CA PHE A 239 12.38 -2.87 -9.19
C PHE A 239 12.98 -1.54 -8.76
N ARG A 240 12.16 -0.48 -8.80
CA ARG A 240 12.54 0.84 -8.32
C ARG A 240 12.58 0.88 -6.80
N ILE A 241 13.75 1.18 -6.22
CA ILE A 241 13.90 1.52 -4.81
C ILE A 241 14.56 2.90 -4.74
N TYR A 242 13.72 3.93 -4.70
CA TYR A 242 14.09 5.34 -4.83
C TYR A 242 15.02 5.60 -6.01
N GLU A 243 16.25 6.01 -5.74
CA GLU A 243 17.26 6.35 -6.74
C GLU A 243 17.87 5.11 -7.41
N HIS A 244 17.51 3.91 -6.96
CA HIS A 244 18.10 2.64 -7.38
C HIS A 244 17.11 1.76 -8.17
N ARG A 245 17.68 0.85 -8.96
CA ARG A 245 16.97 -0.21 -9.67
C ARG A 245 17.60 -1.53 -9.28
N LEU A 246 16.90 -2.33 -8.49
CA LEU A 246 17.44 -3.56 -7.91
C LEU A 246 16.75 -4.80 -8.48
N THR A 247 17.51 -5.86 -8.73
CA THR A 247 16.92 -7.20 -8.89
C THR A 247 16.43 -7.71 -7.53
N TYR A 248 15.63 -8.78 -7.53
CA TYR A 248 15.24 -9.47 -6.30
C TYR A 248 16.47 -9.92 -5.49
N GLU A 249 17.51 -10.44 -6.16
CA GLU A 249 18.74 -10.89 -5.50
C GLU A 249 19.48 -9.75 -4.78
N GLU A 250 19.65 -8.62 -5.46
CA GLU A 250 20.31 -7.43 -4.89
C GLU A 250 19.53 -6.91 -3.68
N TYR A 251 18.20 -6.90 -3.76
CA TYR A 251 17.34 -6.53 -2.63
C TYR A 251 17.48 -7.48 -1.44
N VAL A 252 17.38 -8.80 -1.66
CA VAL A 252 17.56 -9.80 -0.58
C VAL A 252 18.96 -9.70 0.02
N SER A 253 19.99 -9.47 -0.80
CA SER A 253 21.35 -9.24 -0.34
C SER A 253 21.45 -8.04 0.61
N HIS A 254 20.72 -6.95 0.35
CA HIS A 254 20.63 -5.80 1.27
C HIS A 254 19.79 -6.10 2.52
N TYR A 255 18.67 -6.81 2.36
CA TYR A 255 17.82 -7.25 3.47
C TYR A 255 18.63 -8.04 4.50
N LEU A 256 19.40 -9.04 4.05
CA LEU A 256 20.21 -9.90 4.89
C LEU A 256 21.29 -9.12 5.65
N ASP A 257 21.94 -8.16 4.99
CA ASP A 257 22.97 -7.33 5.63
C ASP A 257 22.35 -6.35 6.64
N CYS A 258 21.22 -5.72 6.30
CA CYS A 258 20.46 -4.83 7.18
C CYS A 258 20.06 -5.58 8.47
N ARG A 259 19.46 -6.76 8.31
CA ARG A 259 19.05 -7.60 9.43
C ARG A 259 20.22 -8.08 10.28
N SER A 260 21.36 -8.44 9.65
CA SER A 260 22.57 -8.88 10.38
C SER A 260 23.20 -7.77 11.22
N LEU A 261 22.96 -6.50 10.86
CA LEU A 261 23.38 -5.33 11.63
C LEU A 261 22.39 -4.96 12.74
N GLY A 262 21.23 -5.61 12.81
CA GLY A 262 20.16 -5.26 13.75
C GLY A 262 19.39 -4.00 13.36
N GLU A 263 19.50 -3.55 12.11
CA GLU A 263 18.81 -2.36 11.59
C GLU A 263 17.41 -2.71 11.09
N SER A 264 16.43 -1.86 11.42
CA SER A 264 15.05 -2.07 10.99
C SER A 264 14.68 -1.32 9.70
N GLY A 265 15.36 -0.20 9.42
CA GLY A 265 15.04 0.69 8.30
C GLY A 265 15.66 0.24 6.98
N LEU A 266 15.10 -0.80 6.35
CA LEU A 266 15.67 -1.40 5.13
C LEU A 266 15.80 -0.40 3.98
N ILE A 267 14.79 0.45 3.77
CA ILE A 267 14.82 1.45 2.69
C ILE A 267 15.91 2.49 2.95
N ALA A 268 16.03 2.97 4.18
CA ALA A 268 17.10 3.89 4.56
C ALA A 268 18.49 3.24 4.38
N TYR A 269 18.62 1.97 4.78
CA TYR A 269 19.84 1.19 4.61
C TYR A 269 20.25 1.06 3.14
N ILE A 270 19.33 0.73 2.24
CA ILE A 270 19.59 0.61 0.79
C ILE A 270 20.08 1.96 0.23
N ARG A 271 19.39 3.06 0.56
CA ARG A 271 19.74 4.41 0.06
C ARG A 271 21.12 4.87 0.53
N LEU A 272 21.48 4.57 1.78
CA LEU A 272 22.81 4.92 2.32
C LEU A 272 23.92 4.10 1.68
N ARG A 273 23.69 2.81 1.45
CA ARG A 273 24.71 1.88 0.96
C ARG A 273 25.14 2.13 -0.48
N HIS A 274 24.23 2.58 -1.33
CA HIS A 274 24.53 2.89 -2.73
C HIS A 274 25.07 4.31 -2.94
N GLY A 275 25.11 5.13 -1.88
CA GLY A 275 25.61 6.50 -1.92
C GLY A 275 24.70 7.45 -2.72
N VAL A 276 24.51 8.65 -2.18
CA VAL A 276 24.08 9.78 -3.00
C VAL A 276 25.20 10.01 -4.05
N PRO A 277 24.91 10.07 -5.37
CA PRO A 277 25.91 10.50 -6.35
C PRO A 277 26.49 11.84 -5.89
N GLY A 278 27.80 11.87 -5.65
CA GLY A 278 28.45 12.85 -4.78
C GLY A 278 28.05 14.31 -4.98
N ARG A 279 27.65 14.96 -3.88
CA ARG A 279 28.11 16.33 -3.66
C ARG A 279 29.54 16.22 -3.18
N GLY A 280 30.48 16.37 -4.12
CA GLY A 280 31.89 16.52 -3.81
C GLY A 280 32.05 17.56 -2.70
N VAL A 281 32.63 17.13 -1.59
CA VAL A 281 33.23 18.02 -0.61
C VAL A 281 34.28 18.81 -1.40
N ARG A 282 33.99 20.08 -1.69
CA ARG A 282 35.06 21.02 -2.02
C ARG A 282 35.86 21.18 -0.74
N THR A 283 37.02 20.56 -0.71
CA THR A 283 38.10 20.97 0.19
C THR A 283 38.34 22.45 -0.07
N LEU A 284 38.14 23.25 0.97
CA LEU A 284 38.62 24.62 1.02
C LEU A 284 40.14 24.54 1.17
N ASP A 285 40.85 24.91 0.11
CA ASP A 285 42.13 25.62 0.17
C ASP A 285 41.90 27.00 -0.42
#